data_AF-A0A650CLK1-F1
#
_entry.id   AF-A0A650CLK1-F1
#
_cell.length_a   1.000
_cell.length_b   1.000
_cell.length_c   1.000
_cell.angle_alpha   90.00
_cell.angle_beta   90.00
_cell.angle_gamma   90.00
#
_symmetry.space_group_name_H-M   'P 1'
#
loop_
_entity.id
_entity.type
_entity.pdbx_description
1 polymer ?
#
loop_
_entity_poly.entity_id
_entity_poly.type
_entity_poly.pdbx_seq_one_letter_code
_entity_poly.pdbx_strand_id
1 'polypeptide(L)'
;MIDQNHVRKLFAFITPERDDSLRDYEIRMLRNISKRFNLGRLIEYDRWDDGDIRYINALFEKGKIRMKYMEGKEAIAEIKQWRKESLRSEE
;
A
#
# COMPACT_ATOMS: atom_id res chain seq x y z
N MET A 1 -24.64 4.90 -9.85
CA MET A 1 -23.30 4.64 -10.43
C MET A 1 -22.69 3.49 -9.65
N ILE A 2 -22.59 2.33 -10.31
CA ILE A 2 -22.26 1.05 -9.67
C ILE A 2 -20.76 1.02 -9.39
N ASP A 3 -20.41 0.78 -8.12
CA ASP A 3 -19.05 0.68 -7.60
C ASP A 3 -18.32 -0.42 -8.36
N GLN A 4 -17.29 -0.03 -9.13
CA GLN A 4 -16.43 -0.99 -9.83
C GLN A 4 -15.88 -1.98 -8.79
N ASN A 5 -15.92 -3.27 -9.10
CA ASN A 5 -15.60 -4.40 -8.21
C ASN A 5 -14.17 -4.33 -7.61
N HIS A 6 -13.99 -3.58 -6.53
CA HIS A 6 -12.72 -3.43 -5.84
C HIS A 6 -12.61 -4.40 -4.66
N VAL A 7 -11.53 -5.18 -4.60
CA VAL A 7 -11.21 -5.95 -3.40
C VAL A 7 -10.50 -5.02 -2.43
N ARG A 8 -11.11 -4.80 -1.26
CA ARG A 8 -10.51 -4.06 -0.15
C ARG A 8 -10.00 -5.04 0.91
N LYS A 9 -8.79 -4.81 1.40
CA LYS A 9 -8.17 -5.59 2.48
C LYS A 9 -7.55 -4.64 3.50
N LEU A 10 -7.56 -5.02 4.77
CA LEU A 10 -6.79 -4.38 5.82
C LEU A 10 -5.60 -5.27 6.17
N PHE A 11 -4.45 -4.67 6.38
CA PHE A 11 -3.23 -5.35 6.79
C PHE A 11 -2.60 -4.59 7.96
N ALA A 12 -2.61 -5.21 9.14
CA ALA A 12 -1.93 -4.71 10.32
C ALA A 12 -0.58 -5.42 10.48
N PHE A 13 0.46 -4.68 10.83
CA PHE A 13 1.81 -5.21 11.02
C PHE A 13 2.64 -4.34 11.97
N ILE A 14 3.70 -4.91 12.52
CA ILE A 14 4.71 -4.16 13.28
C ILE A 14 5.72 -3.59 12.29
N THR A 15 6.00 -2.29 12.41
CA THR A 15 6.95 -1.62 11.54
C THR A 15 8.38 -2.04 11.88
N PRO A 16 9.24 -2.29 10.87
CA PRO A 16 10.62 -2.66 11.14
C PRO A 16 11.37 -1.49 11.80
N GLU A 17 12.47 -1.78 12.46
CA GLU A 17 13.40 -0.71 12.85
C GLU A 17 13.94 -0.01 11.60
N ARG A 18 14.17 1.30 11.72
CA ARG A 18 14.72 2.10 10.63
C ARG A 18 16.24 2.18 10.76
N ASP A 19 16.90 1.61 9.77
CA ASP A 19 18.35 1.65 9.56
C ASP A 19 18.76 2.56 8.40
N ASP A 20 17.78 3.11 7.68
CA ASP A 20 17.93 3.85 6.43
C ASP A 20 17.23 5.22 6.45
N SER A 21 17.31 5.94 5.33
CA SER A 21 16.61 7.20 5.16
C SER A 21 15.10 6.98 5.27
N LEU A 22 14.37 7.97 5.76
CA LEU A 22 12.92 7.84 5.93
C LEU A 22 12.19 7.47 4.63
N ARG A 23 12.65 8.01 3.50
CA ARG A 23 12.11 7.69 2.18
C ARG A 23 12.37 6.23 1.79
N ASP A 24 13.60 5.74 1.97
CA ASP A 24 13.95 4.37 1.60
C ASP A 24 13.22 3.36 2.49
N TYR A 25 13.13 3.67 3.78
CA TYR A 25 12.35 2.94 4.77
C TYR A 25 10.88 2.78 4.34
N GLU A 26 10.23 3.88 3.96
CA GLU A 26 8.84 3.90 3.50
C GLU A 26 8.65 3.11 2.20
N ILE A 27 9.53 3.34 1.21
CA ILE A 27 9.51 2.62 -0.05
C ILE A 27 9.69 1.11 0.17
N ARG A 28 10.56 0.71 1.11
CA ARG A 28 10.78 -0.69 1.49
C ARG A 28 9.51 -1.31 2.06
N MET A 29 8.84 -0.65 3.01
CA MET A 29 7.55 -1.11 3.55
C MET A 29 6.50 -1.25 2.45
N LEU A 30 6.33 -0.22 1.62
CA LEU A 30 5.39 -0.22 0.49
C LEU A 30 5.66 -1.35 -0.51
N ARG A 31 6.92 -1.61 -0.84
CA ARG A 31 7.33 -2.73 -1.71
C ARG A 31 7.00 -4.09 -1.10
N ASN A 32 7.21 -4.27 0.20
CA ASN A 32 6.87 -5.50 0.90
C ASN A 32 5.36 -5.77 0.87
N ILE A 33 4.54 -4.73 1.12
CA ILE A 33 3.08 -4.83 1.02
C ILE A 33 2.68 -5.12 -0.44
N SER A 34 3.24 -4.39 -1.42
CA SER A 34 2.97 -4.61 -2.84
C SER A 34 3.26 -6.05 -3.28
N LYS A 35 4.40 -6.61 -2.86
CA LYS A 35 4.76 -8.00 -3.16
C LYS A 35 3.75 -8.99 -2.56
N ARG A 36 3.31 -8.76 -1.32
CA ARG A 36 2.32 -9.60 -0.63
C ARG A 36 0.95 -9.59 -1.30
N PHE A 37 0.53 -8.44 -1.84
CA PHE A 37 -0.79 -8.27 -2.45
C PHE A 37 -0.76 -8.22 -3.99
N ASN A 38 0.39 -8.47 -4.61
CA ASN A 38 0.61 -8.42 -6.06
C ASN A 38 0.11 -7.10 -6.70
N LEU A 39 0.53 -5.97 -6.14
CA LEU A 39 0.09 -4.64 -6.61
C LEU A 39 0.92 -4.11 -7.79
N GLY A 40 2.10 -4.68 -8.04
CA GLY A 40 2.99 -4.27 -9.14
C GLY A 40 3.94 -3.15 -8.75
N ARG A 41 4.38 -2.36 -9.74
CA ARG A 41 5.33 -1.25 -9.53
C ARG A 41 4.65 -0.07 -8.86
N LEU A 42 5.40 0.62 -8.00
CA LEU A 42 5.01 1.89 -7.40
C LEU A 42 5.07 2.98 -8.47
N ILE A 43 3.98 3.73 -8.64
CA ILE A 43 3.85 4.82 -9.60
C ILE A 43 4.09 6.15 -8.90
N GLU A 44 3.41 6.35 -7.78
CA GLU A 44 3.39 7.61 -7.03
C GLU A 44 3.22 7.30 -5.55
N TYR A 45 3.78 8.15 -4.70
CA TYR A 45 3.47 8.14 -3.28
C TYR A 45 3.56 9.55 -2.70
N ASP A 46 2.61 9.84 -1.80
CA ASP A 46 2.55 11.03 -0.99
C ASP A 46 2.62 10.65 0.48
N ARG A 47 3.22 11.53 1.26
CA ARG A 47 3.43 11.36 2.69
C ARG A 47 3.07 12.65 3.41
N TRP A 48 2.39 12.53 4.55
CA TRP A 48 2.22 13.60 5.52
C TRP A 48 2.29 13.06 6.95
N ASP A 49 2.55 13.96 7.89
CA ASP A 49 2.72 13.63 9.30
C ASP A 49 1.63 14.32 10.13
N ASP A 50 1.18 13.64 11.19
CA ASP A 50 0.32 14.17 12.27
C ASP A 50 0.93 13.76 13.62
N GLY A 51 1.79 14.63 14.16
CA GLY A 51 2.62 14.30 15.31
C GLY A 51 3.52 13.09 15.03
N ASP A 52 3.40 12.04 15.85
CA ASP A 52 4.17 10.81 15.73
C ASP A 52 3.60 9.81 14.71
N ILE A 53 2.41 10.09 14.14
CA ILE A 53 1.76 9.23 13.17
C ILE A 53 2.09 9.73 11.77
N ARG A 54 2.63 8.83 10.95
CA ARG A 54 2.90 9.09 9.54
C ARG A 54 1.85 8.43 8.67
N TYR A 55 1.43 9.14 7.64
CA TYR A 55 0.44 8.68 6.67
C TYR A 55 1.04 8.62 5.28
N ILE A 56 0.68 7.60 4.54
CA ILE A 56 1.10 7.39 3.17
C ILE A 56 -0.09 7.06 2.28
N ASN A 57 -0.20 7.76 1.16
CA ASN A 57 -0.99 7.34 0.02
C ASN A 57 -0.03 6.87 -1.07
N ALA A 58 -0.16 5.63 -1.53
CA ALA A 58 0.70 5.08 -2.58
C ALA A 58 -0.14 4.45 -3.70
N LEU A 59 0.20 4.80 -4.94
CA LEU A 59 -0.42 4.29 -6.15
C LEU A 59 0.49 3.24 -6.80
N PHE A 60 -0.10 2.13 -7.19
CA PHE A 60 0.57 1.03 -7.88
C PHE A 60 -0.18 0.66 -9.17
N GLU A 61 0.48 -0.10 -10.04
CA GLU A 61 -0.08 -0.56 -11.32
C GLU A 61 -1.42 -1.31 -11.20
N LYS A 62 -1.67 -1.99 -10.07
CA LYS A 62 -2.87 -2.83 -9.87
C LYS A 62 -3.68 -2.44 -8.64
N GLY A 63 -3.43 -1.27 -8.06
CA GLY A 63 -4.15 -0.84 -6.88
C GLY A 63 -3.50 0.33 -6.15
N LYS A 64 -3.98 0.58 -4.93
CA LYS A 64 -3.44 1.62 -4.06
C LYS A 64 -3.35 1.14 -2.62
N ILE A 65 -2.41 1.73 -1.89
CA ILE A 65 -2.25 1.57 -0.45
C ILE A 65 -2.54 2.90 0.22
N ARG A 66 -3.33 2.88 1.28
CA ARG A 66 -3.41 3.96 2.27
C ARG A 66 -2.92 3.42 3.60
N MET A 67 -1.85 3.97 4.13
CA MET A 67 -1.21 3.45 5.33
C MET A 67 -1.09 4.56 6.36
N LYS A 68 -1.27 4.19 7.63
CA LYS A 68 -0.81 5.01 8.75
C LYS A 68 0.06 4.16 9.66
N TYR A 69 1.13 4.74 10.19
CA TYR A 69 2.09 4.01 10.98
C TYR A 69 2.82 4.88 12.00
N MET A 70 3.32 4.22 13.05
CA MET A 70 4.33 4.74 13.96
C MET A 70 5.62 3.92 13.75
N GLU A 71 6.77 4.59 13.69
CA GLU A 71 8.08 3.95 13.50
C GLU A 71 8.43 3.06 14.71
N GLY A 72 8.92 1.83 14.45
CA GLY A 72 9.21 0.82 15.47
C GLY A 72 8.00 0.30 16.27
N LYS A 73 6.78 0.63 15.87
CA LYS A 73 5.53 0.26 16.56
C LYS A 73 4.55 -0.37 15.56
N GLU A 74 3.34 0.12 15.47
CA GLU A 74 2.25 -0.47 14.69
C GLU A 74 2.00 0.30 13.39
N ALA A 75 1.58 -0.43 12.37
CA ALA A 75 1.09 0.09 11.11
C ALA A 75 -0.22 -0.60 10.71
N ILE A 76 -1.10 0.16 10.06
CA ILE A 76 -2.29 -0.36 9.40
C ILE A 76 -2.30 0.16 7.98
N ALA A 77 -2.44 -0.74 7.01
CA ALA A 77 -2.59 -0.45 5.60
C ALA A 77 -3.97 -0.90 5.09
N GLU A 78 -4.70 0.01 4.46
CA GLU A 78 -5.83 -0.28 3.58
C GLU A 78 -5.29 -0.52 2.16
N ILE A 79 -5.56 -1.71 1.62
CA ILE A 79 -5.19 -2.11 0.27
C ILE A 79 -6.47 -2.16 -0.57
N LYS A 80 -6.52 -1.34 -1.61
CA LYS A 80 -7.59 -1.38 -2.63
C LYS A 80 -6.99 -1.89 -3.93
N GLN A 81 -7.31 -3.13 -4.28
CA GLN A 81 -6.83 -3.78 -5.51
C GLN A 81 -7.88 -3.63 -6.62
N TRP A 82 -7.43 -3.26 -7.81
CA TRP A 82 -8.26 -3.25 -9.02
C TRP A 82 -8.41 -4.69 -9.49
N ARG A 83 -9.64 -5.19 -9.64
CA ARG A 83 -9.82 -6.44 -10.37
C ARG A 83 -9.44 -6.17 -11.83
N LYS A 84 -8.51 -6.97 -12.37
CA LYS A 84 -8.56 -7.21 -13.82
C LYS A 84 -9.91 -7.83 -14.07
N GLU A 85 -10.75 -7.20 -14.88
CA GLU A 85 -11.74 -7.97 -15.61
C GLU A 85 -10.99 -9.17 -16.20
N SER A 86 -11.47 -10.36 -15.88
CA SER A 86 -11.07 -11.55 -16.60
C SER A 86 -11.38 -11.26 -18.06
N LEU A 87 -10.36 -10.94 -18.85
CA LEU A 87 -10.37 -11.23 -20.26
C LEU A 87 -10.45 -12.76 -20.35
N ARG A 88 -11.67 -13.29 -20.22
CA ARG A 88 -12.10 -14.45 -20.99
C ARG A 88 -12.15 -13.95 -22.42
N SER A 89 -10.97 -13.85 -23.02
CA SER A 89 -10.87 -14.01 -24.46
C SER A 89 -11.25 -15.47 -24.72
N GLU A 90 -12.23 -15.60 -25.60
CA GLU A 90 -12.73 -16.85 -26.15
C GLU A 90 -11.57 -17.73 -26.64
N GLU A 91 -11.58 -19.00 -26.24
CA GLU A 91 -11.20 -20.14 -27.09
C GLU A 91 -12.21 -21.26 -26.84
#